data_AF-A0A2D4HZD7-F1
#
_entry.id   AF-A0A2D4HZD7-F1
#
_cell.length_a   1.000
_cell.length_b   1.000
_cell.length_c   1.000
_cell.angle_alpha   90.00
_cell.angle_beta   90.00
_cell.angle_gamma   90.00
#
_symmetry.space_group_name_H-M   'P 1'
#
loop_
_entity.id
_entity.type
_entity.pdbx_description
1 polymer ?
#
loop_
_entity_poly.entity_id
_entity_poly.type
_entity_poly.pdbx_seq_one_letter_code
_entity_poly.pdbx_strand_id
1 'polypeptide(L)'
;GPDGQIQQGSRGLSLFYLKIYEDGKLNGIKIQRLKEKLGTRPLPTAELLLDGARAHLISAEGKGIACIANMLNITRIHNTIFAVHHMRRIVDLARDYATKREAFGKPLKDHPLHMQTLARMEVQSQAAFLLAMELARLLGLEETKMATEQEKHMLRLLTPLAKLYTAKQAITVASEGLECFGGQGFMEDTSLPVILRDTQALSIWEGTTNILSLDVLRCILKSQGKVLDVFFFTAQAKLEAATQQSELQASVQIIQNKLQKLKQFVRRMDSKGEADWQLAARDFSYTLAWIYEGVLLLEHAARAGASDTNIYAAQRWCQEDVCLVDREEKAGSYNSKAVSLDKFLVYDGYSSSLRGKM
;
A
#
# COMPACT_ATOMS: atom_id res chain seq x y z
N GLY A 1 -6.42 -18.38 31.96
CA GLY A 1 -5.24 -17.91 32.70
C GLY A 1 -4.72 -19.04 33.57
N PRO A 2 -4.20 -18.76 34.78
CA PRO A 2 -3.78 -19.78 35.76
C PRO A 2 -4.90 -20.77 36.16
N ASP A 3 -6.15 -20.40 35.88
CA ASP A 3 -7.39 -21.15 36.09
C ASP A 3 -7.78 -22.08 34.92
N GLY A 4 -6.99 -22.11 33.84
CA GLY A 4 -7.31 -22.87 32.63
C GLY A 4 -8.50 -22.32 31.82
N GLN A 5 -9.10 -21.19 32.23
CA GLN A 5 -10.20 -20.58 31.49
C GLN A 5 -9.68 -19.84 30.26
N ILE A 6 -10.27 -20.13 29.10
CA ILE A 6 -9.92 -19.54 27.81
C ILE A 6 -10.91 -18.41 27.52
N GLN A 7 -10.41 -17.19 27.41
CA GLN A 7 -11.18 -16.07 26.89
C GLN A 7 -11.08 -16.06 25.35
N GLN A 8 -12.21 -16.12 24.67
CA GLN A 8 -12.25 -16.13 23.20
C GLN A 8 -12.01 -14.74 22.59
N GLY A 9 -11.51 -14.74 21.36
CA GLY A 9 -11.30 -13.53 20.55
C GLY A 9 -10.11 -12.67 20.98
N SER A 10 -10.01 -11.46 20.43
CA SER A 10 -8.83 -10.60 20.60
C SER A 10 -8.53 -10.19 22.04
N ARG A 11 -9.55 -10.19 22.93
CA ARG A 11 -9.40 -9.86 24.35
C ARG A 11 -8.72 -10.96 25.15
N GLY A 12 -8.66 -12.18 24.64
CA GLY A 12 -7.91 -13.28 25.26
C GLY A 12 -6.44 -13.36 24.83
N LEU A 13 -5.99 -12.48 23.93
CA LEU A 13 -4.63 -12.51 23.39
C LEU A 13 -3.70 -11.56 24.14
N SER A 14 -2.57 -12.08 24.61
CA SER A 14 -1.47 -11.33 25.22
C SER A 14 -0.21 -11.45 24.37
N LEU A 15 0.70 -10.49 24.47
CA LEU A 15 1.97 -10.50 23.74
C LEU A 15 3.10 -11.01 24.63
N PHE A 16 3.90 -11.92 24.10
CA PHE A 16 5.03 -12.53 24.79
C PHE A 16 6.33 -12.31 24.02
N TYR A 17 7.42 -12.15 24.76
CA TYR A 17 8.79 -12.22 24.26
C TYR A 17 9.39 -13.58 24.61
N LEU A 18 10.05 -14.22 23.67
CA LEU A 18 10.80 -15.46 23.90
C LEU A 18 12.09 -15.47 23.09
N LYS A 19 13.12 -16.11 23.62
CA LYS A 19 14.35 -16.40 22.87
C LYS A 19 14.13 -17.67 22.04
N ILE A 20 14.55 -17.65 20.77
CA ILE A 20 14.47 -18.84 19.89
C ILE A 20 15.42 -19.94 20.40
N TYR A 21 16.62 -19.54 20.82
CA TYR A 21 17.62 -20.42 21.41
C TYR A 21 17.88 -20.06 22.88
N GLU A 22 18.05 -21.08 23.71
CA GLU A 22 18.46 -20.97 25.10
C GLU A 22 19.45 -22.11 25.39
N ASP A 23 20.61 -21.77 25.95
CA ASP A 23 21.72 -22.69 26.21
C ASP A 23 22.12 -23.53 24.98
N GLY A 24 22.13 -22.89 23.80
CA GLY A 24 22.51 -23.51 22.53
C GLY A 24 21.46 -24.47 21.93
N LYS A 25 20.26 -24.56 22.52
CA LYS A 25 19.17 -25.43 22.06
C LYS A 25 17.91 -24.61 21.76
N LEU A 26 17.02 -25.15 20.93
CA LEU A 26 15.70 -24.54 20.70
C LEU A 26 14.88 -24.53 22.00
N ASN A 27 14.34 -23.36 22.35
CA ASN A 27 13.54 -23.15 23.56
C ASN A 27 12.11 -23.68 23.39
N GLY A 28 11.90 -24.99 23.55
CA GLY A 28 10.58 -25.61 23.38
C GLY A 28 9.97 -25.40 22.00
N ILE A 29 10.81 -25.15 20.99
CA ILE A 29 10.41 -24.91 19.60
C ILE A 29 10.81 -26.12 18.76
N LYS A 30 9.87 -26.64 17.97
CA LYS A 30 10.14 -27.61 16.91
C LYS A 30 9.81 -26.99 15.56
N ILE A 31 10.79 -26.96 14.67
CA ILE A 31 10.59 -26.54 13.27
C ILE A 31 9.95 -27.71 12.52
N GLN A 32 8.69 -27.57 12.13
CA GLN A 32 7.95 -28.65 11.45
C GLN A 32 8.37 -28.76 9.98
N ARG A 33 8.41 -27.63 9.27
CA ARG A 33 8.89 -27.53 7.88
C ARG A 33 9.16 -26.08 7.48
N LEU A 34 9.90 -25.92 6.39
CA LEU A 34 10.00 -24.66 5.67
C LEU A 34 8.86 -24.54 4.64
N LYS A 35 8.49 -23.31 4.30
CA LYS A 35 7.47 -22.99 3.30
C LYS A 35 8.07 -22.96 1.90
N GLU A 36 7.45 -23.69 0.97
CA GLU A 36 7.65 -23.50 -0.47
C GLU A 36 6.90 -22.24 -0.92
N LYS A 37 7.63 -21.21 -1.36
CA LYS A 37 7.08 -19.88 -1.65
C LYS A 37 7.35 -19.46 -3.10
N LEU A 38 6.41 -18.68 -3.66
CA LEU A 38 6.58 -18.02 -4.95
C LEU A 38 7.85 -17.16 -5.01
N GLY A 39 7.94 -16.19 -4.09
CA GLY A 39 9.08 -15.29 -3.91
C GLY A 39 9.63 -15.35 -2.49
N THR A 40 10.59 -14.49 -2.18
CA THR A 40 11.32 -14.43 -0.91
C THR A 40 11.97 -15.77 -0.55
N ARG A 41 12.36 -16.57 -1.56
CA ARG A 41 12.91 -17.92 -1.38
C ARG A 41 14.14 -17.97 -0.46
N PRO A 42 15.06 -16.97 -0.48
CA PRO A 42 16.18 -16.94 0.46
C PRO A 42 15.78 -16.73 1.93
N LEU A 43 14.57 -16.22 2.21
CA LEU A 43 14.08 -16.00 3.58
C LEU A 43 13.50 -17.31 4.14
N PRO A 44 14.09 -17.92 5.19
CA PRO A 44 13.53 -19.13 5.79
C PRO A 44 12.23 -18.79 6.52
N THR A 45 11.11 -19.27 5.98
CA THR A 45 9.79 -19.14 6.61
C THR A 45 9.34 -20.52 7.07
N ALA A 46 9.05 -20.69 8.36
CA ALA A 46 8.80 -22.00 8.96
C ALA A 46 7.42 -22.11 9.61
N GLU A 47 6.94 -23.35 9.73
CA GLU A 47 5.89 -23.72 10.69
C GLU A 47 6.54 -24.13 12.01
N LEU A 48 6.08 -23.55 13.13
CA LEU A 48 6.66 -23.79 14.45
C LEU A 48 5.62 -24.44 15.37
N LEU A 49 6.00 -25.54 16.01
CA LEU A 49 5.29 -26.08 17.18
C LEU A 49 5.98 -25.53 18.43
N LEU A 50 5.22 -24.81 19.25
CA LEU A 50 5.66 -24.28 20.54
C LEU A 50 5.08 -25.20 21.62
N ASP A 51 5.95 -25.98 22.27
CA ASP A 51 5.60 -26.96 23.29
C ASP A 51 6.56 -26.81 24.47
N GLY A 52 6.07 -26.22 25.56
CA GLY A 52 6.89 -25.86 26.71
C GLY A 52 7.88 -24.71 26.45
N ALA A 53 7.68 -23.90 25.40
CA ALA A 53 8.53 -22.75 25.11
C ALA A 53 8.43 -21.71 26.23
N ARG A 54 9.57 -21.37 26.85
CA ARG A 54 9.63 -20.36 27.91
C ARG A 54 9.51 -18.96 27.31
N ALA A 55 8.55 -18.19 27.80
CA ALA A 55 8.25 -16.85 27.28
C ALA A 55 7.89 -15.89 28.41
N HIS A 56 8.19 -14.61 28.22
CA HIS A 56 7.89 -13.53 29.14
C HIS A 56 6.70 -12.72 28.62
N LEU A 57 5.69 -12.52 29.46
CA LEU A 57 4.58 -11.61 29.15
C LEU A 57 5.11 -10.16 29.08
N ILE A 58 4.88 -9.48 27.95
CA ILE A 58 5.34 -8.09 27.74
C ILE A 58 4.20 -7.08 27.52
N SER A 59 2.98 -7.55 27.26
CA SER A 59 1.78 -6.70 27.30
C SER A 59 1.04 -6.87 28.63
N ALA A 60 0.15 -5.94 28.96
CA ALA A 60 -0.93 -6.24 29.89
C ALA A 60 -1.76 -7.43 29.36
N GLU A 61 -2.34 -8.21 30.27
CA GLU A 61 -3.17 -9.37 29.89
C GLU A 61 -4.34 -8.94 28.98
N GLY A 62 -4.55 -9.67 27.89
CA GLY A 62 -5.60 -9.39 26.91
C GLY A 62 -5.38 -8.15 26.04
N LYS A 63 -4.20 -7.53 26.11
CA LYS A 63 -3.80 -6.34 25.32
C LYS A 63 -2.74 -6.64 24.26
N GLY A 64 -2.54 -7.90 23.89
CA GLY A 64 -1.51 -8.33 22.95
C GLY A 64 -1.63 -7.68 21.57
N ILE A 65 -2.85 -7.62 20.99
CA ILE A 65 -3.07 -7.01 19.67
C ILE A 65 -2.74 -5.51 19.67
N ALA A 66 -3.08 -4.79 20.74
CA ALA A 66 -2.78 -3.36 20.84
C ALA A 66 -1.26 -3.11 20.92
N CYS A 67 -0.55 -3.96 21.66
CA CYS A 67 0.91 -3.85 21.82
C CYS A 67 1.66 -4.19 20.52
N ILE A 68 1.28 -5.26 19.82
CA ILE A 68 1.94 -5.68 18.57
C ILE A 68 1.64 -4.74 17.39
N ALA A 69 0.60 -3.92 17.47
CA ALA A 69 0.23 -2.97 16.41
C ALA A 69 1.36 -1.98 16.09
N ASN A 70 2.19 -1.62 17.07
CA ASN A 70 3.35 -0.75 16.83
C ASN A 70 4.36 -1.42 15.91
N MET A 71 4.66 -2.70 16.12
CA MET A 71 5.51 -3.49 15.23
C MET A 71 4.92 -3.56 13.82
N LEU A 72 3.61 -3.83 13.71
CA LEU A 72 2.91 -3.88 12.42
C LEU A 72 3.01 -2.55 11.65
N ASN A 73 2.95 -1.41 12.33
CA ASN A 73 3.09 -0.12 11.67
C ASN A 73 4.50 0.07 11.08
N ILE A 74 5.54 -0.33 11.82
CA ILE A 74 6.92 -0.28 11.33
C ILE A 74 7.15 -1.24 10.17
N THR A 75 6.65 -2.49 10.25
CA THR A 75 6.78 -3.47 9.15
C THR A 75 6.03 -3.03 7.90
N ARG A 76 4.89 -2.34 8.05
CA ARG A 76 4.15 -1.74 6.93
C ARG A 76 4.92 -0.61 6.26
N ILE A 77 5.61 0.25 7.02
CA ILE A 77 6.49 1.28 6.45
C ILE A 77 7.65 0.64 5.70
N HIS A 78 8.28 -0.41 6.25
CA HIS A 78 9.32 -1.17 5.54
C HIS A 78 8.79 -1.82 4.26
N ASN A 79 7.56 -2.34 4.28
CA ASN A 79 6.91 -2.90 3.09
C ASN A 79 6.73 -1.84 1.99
N THR A 80 6.32 -0.61 2.33
CA THR A 80 6.30 0.54 1.41
C THR A 80 7.70 0.81 0.83
N ILE A 81 8.75 0.81 1.66
CA ILE A 81 10.14 1.00 1.20
C ILE A 81 10.55 -0.10 0.21
N PHE A 82 10.23 -1.37 0.49
CA PHE A 82 10.49 -2.49 -0.43
C PHE A 82 9.72 -2.35 -1.75
N ALA A 83 8.47 -1.88 -1.71
CA ALA A 83 7.68 -1.62 -2.92
C ALA A 83 8.36 -0.55 -3.80
N VAL A 84 8.77 0.57 -3.20
CA VAL A 84 9.50 1.64 -3.88
C VAL A 84 10.83 1.14 -4.45
N HIS A 85 11.57 0.34 -3.68
CA HIS A 85 12.82 -0.27 -4.12
C HIS A 85 12.64 -1.13 -5.38
N HIS A 86 11.66 -2.03 -5.40
CA HIS A 86 11.44 -2.91 -6.54
C HIS A 86 11.01 -2.13 -7.79
N MET A 87 10.13 -1.13 -7.63
CA MET A 87 9.76 -0.23 -8.73
C MET A 87 10.97 0.50 -9.29
N ARG A 88 11.78 1.11 -8.42
CA ARG A 88 13.00 1.82 -8.85
C ARG A 88 13.97 0.89 -9.55
N ARG A 89 14.20 -0.30 -8.99
CA ARG A 89 15.14 -1.28 -9.54
C ARG A 89 14.76 -1.71 -10.95
N ILE A 90 13.50 -2.08 -11.20
CA ILE A 90 13.10 -2.55 -12.53
C ILE A 90 13.12 -1.41 -13.55
N VAL A 91 12.73 -0.19 -13.16
CA VAL A 91 12.79 0.99 -14.04
C VAL A 91 14.23 1.32 -14.41
N ASP A 92 15.16 1.29 -13.45
CA ASP A 92 16.58 1.57 -13.72
C ASP A 92 17.19 0.52 -14.67
N LEU A 93 16.89 -0.76 -14.46
CA LEU A 93 17.35 -1.84 -15.34
C LEU A 93 16.74 -1.72 -16.74
N ALA A 94 15.44 -1.44 -16.85
CA ALA A 94 14.75 -1.31 -18.12
C ALA A 94 15.25 -0.10 -18.92
N ARG A 95 15.46 1.04 -18.25
CA ARG A 95 16.08 2.24 -18.84
C ARG A 95 17.47 1.94 -19.39
N ASP A 96 18.31 1.25 -18.63
CA ASP A 96 19.65 0.88 -19.06
C ASP A 96 19.62 -0.10 -20.25
N TYR A 97 18.75 -1.11 -20.20
CA TYR A 97 18.57 -2.06 -21.29
C TYR A 97 18.07 -1.38 -22.57
N ALA A 98 17.21 -0.37 -22.44
CA ALA A 98 16.68 0.36 -23.59
C ALA A 98 17.75 1.13 -24.39
N THR A 99 18.90 1.41 -23.78
CA THR A 99 20.05 2.03 -24.46
C THR A 99 20.87 1.04 -25.30
N LYS A 100 20.73 -0.25 -25.04
CA LYS A 100 21.56 -1.33 -25.63
C LYS A 100 20.77 -2.20 -26.60
N ARG A 101 19.50 -2.48 -26.29
CA ARG A 101 18.68 -3.35 -27.13
C ARG A 101 18.18 -2.60 -28.35
N GLU A 102 18.45 -3.15 -29.52
CA GLU A 102 17.88 -2.67 -30.77
C GLU A 102 16.63 -3.48 -31.18
N ALA A 103 15.66 -2.77 -31.74
CA ALA A 103 14.51 -3.35 -32.42
C ALA A 103 14.13 -2.41 -33.58
N PHE A 104 13.78 -2.97 -34.73
CA PHE A 104 13.45 -2.20 -35.94
C PHE A 104 14.54 -1.16 -36.30
N GLY A 105 15.81 -1.54 -36.18
CA GLY A 105 16.95 -0.74 -36.62
C GLY A 105 17.38 0.43 -35.73
N LYS A 106 16.86 0.55 -34.50
CA LYS A 106 17.32 1.54 -33.51
C LYS A 106 17.17 1.06 -32.07
N PRO A 107 17.90 1.66 -31.11
CA PRO A 107 17.74 1.38 -29.69
C PRO A 107 16.30 1.60 -29.18
N LEU A 108 15.85 0.82 -28.20
CA LEU A 108 14.52 0.97 -27.60
C LEU A 108 14.26 2.37 -27.02
N LYS A 109 15.30 3.05 -26.51
CA LYS A 109 15.20 4.44 -26.02
C LYS A 109 14.71 5.43 -27.09
N ASP A 110 14.92 5.13 -28.37
CA ASP A 110 14.56 5.98 -29.50
C ASP A 110 13.18 5.65 -30.07
N HIS A 111 12.45 4.70 -29.46
CA HIS A 111 11.06 4.39 -29.78
C HIS A 111 10.11 5.15 -28.85
N PRO A 112 9.29 6.10 -29.38
CA PRO A 112 8.41 6.92 -28.54
C PRO A 112 7.43 6.11 -27.68
N LEU A 113 6.93 4.99 -28.20
CA LEU A 113 6.04 4.10 -27.46
C LEU A 113 6.74 3.51 -26.22
N HIS A 114 7.99 3.05 -26.36
CA HIS A 114 8.75 2.49 -25.24
C HIS A 114 9.03 3.56 -24.17
N MET A 115 9.36 4.79 -24.59
CA MET A 115 9.53 5.93 -23.67
C MET A 115 8.24 6.33 -22.97
N GLN A 116 7.08 6.21 -23.64
CA GLN A 116 5.79 6.44 -22.98
C GLN A 116 5.55 5.42 -21.85
N THR A 117 5.84 4.14 -22.08
CA THR A 117 5.72 3.09 -21.06
C THR A 117 6.68 3.31 -19.89
N LEU A 118 7.98 3.53 -20.16
CA LEU A 118 8.97 3.79 -19.11
C LEU A 118 8.61 5.05 -18.31
N ALA A 119 8.13 6.11 -18.96
CA ALA A 119 7.75 7.34 -18.26
C ALA A 119 6.56 7.15 -17.32
N ARG A 120 5.58 6.30 -17.66
CA ARG A 120 4.47 5.98 -16.73
C ARG A 120 4.97 5.26 -15.49
N MET A 121 5.85 4.27 -15.65
CA MET A 121 6.47 3.56 -14.53
C MET A 121 7.34 4.47 -13.67
N GLU A 122 8.11 5.36 -14.30
CA GLU A 122 8.95 6.34 -13.62
C GLU A 122 8.12 7.29 -12.75
N VAL A 123 7.01 7.83 -13.27
CA VAL A 123 6.11 8.70 -12.50
C VAL A 123 5.53 7.96 -11.29
N GLN A 124 5.06 6.71 -11.45
CA GLN A 124 4.58 5.91 -10.33
C GLN A 124 5.68 5.65 -9.28
N SER A 125 6.91 5.34 -9.72
CA SER A 125 8.05 5.14 -8.82
C SER A 125 8.40 6.42 -8.04
N GLN A 126 8.37 7.59 -8.69
CA GLN A 126 8.62 8.88 -8.03
C GLN A 126 7.54 9.23 -7.00
N ALA A 127 6.26 9.03 -7.36
CA ALA A 127 5.14 9.32 -6.48
C ALA A 127 5.20 8.47 -5.19
N ALA A 128 5.40 7.15 -5.36
CA ALA A 128 5.55 6.23 -4.25
C ALA A 128 6.80 6.53 -3.41
N PHE A 129 7.90 6.98 -4.02
CA PHE A 129 9.10 7.41 -3.30
C PHE A 129 8.83 8.62 -2.40
N LEU A 130 8.14 9.65 -2.91
CA LEU A 130 7.77 10.81 -2.11
C LEU A 130 6.84 10.41 -0.94
N LEU A 131 5.90 9.49 -1.17
CA LEU A 131 5.04 8.96 -0.10
C LEU A 131 5.85 8.21 0.98
N ALA A 132 6.83 7.41 0.58
CA ALA A 132 7.73 6.73 1.52
C ALA A 132 8.57 7.74 2.33
N MET A 133 9.07 8.79 1.70
CA MET A 133 9.82 9.86 2.38
C MET A 133 8.94 10.66 3.34
N GLU A 134 7.67 10.91 2.99
CA GLU A 134 6.72 11.58 3.89
C GLU A 134 6.43 10.72 5.12
N LEU A 135 6.27 9.40 4.97
CA LEU A 135 6.15 8.49 6.12
C LEU A 135 7.41 8.50 6.99
N ALA A 136 8.59 8.48 6.39
CA ALA A 136 9.85 8.54 7.14
C ALA A 136 9.96 9.85 7.93
N ARG A 137 9.57 10.98 7.33
CA ARG A 137 9.51 12.28 8.01
C ARG A 137 8.54 12.25 9.19
N LEU A 138 7.31 11.80 8.97
CA LEU A 138 6.27 11.74 10.00
C LEU A 138 6.63 10.79 11.15
N LEU A 139 7.18 9.61 10.83
CA LEU A 139 7.67 8.65 11.82
C LEU A 139 8.81 9.26 12.64
N GLY A 140 9.79 9.89 11.97
CA GLY A 140 10.90 10.54 12.65
C GLY A 140 10.44 11.63 13.62
N LEU A 141 9.48 12.47 13.23
CA LEU A 141 8.89 13.48 14.11
C LEU A 141 8.15 12.87 15.31
N GLU A 142 7.45 11.76 15.12
CA GLU A 142 6.77 11.07 16.22
C GLU A 142 7.78 10.47 17.21
N GLU A 143 8.83 9.80 16.70
CA GLU A 143 9.88 9.19 17.53
C GLU A 143 10.70 10.24 18.29
N THR A 144 10.93 11.42 17.71
CA THR A 144 11.60 12.54 18.38
C THR A 144 10.66 13.40 19.23
N LYS A 145 9.36 13.05 19.32
CA LYS A 145 8.33 13.79 20.06
C LYS A 145 8.13 15.24 19.57
N MET A 146 8.45 15.50 18.30
CA MET A 146 8.26 16.78 17.63
C MET A 146 7.00 16.83 16.78
N ALA A 147 6.31 15.69 16.58
CA ALA A 147 5.08 15.62 15.81
C ALA A 147 3.94 16.37 16.49
N THR A 148 3.30 17.24 15.71
CA THR A 148 1.99 17.82 16.06
C THR A 148 0.90 16.75 16.06
N GLU A 149 -0.24 17.01 16.70
CA GLU A 149 -1.39 16.08 16.68
C GLU A 149 -1.91 15.85 15.24
N GLN A 150 -1.79 16.85 14.36
CA GLN A 150 -2.11 16.71 12.94
C GLN A 150 -1.17 15.70 12.27
N GLU A 151 0.13 15.79 12.52
CA GLU A 151 1.12 14.86 11.97
C GLU A 151 0.95 13.44 12.48
N LYS A 152 0.56 13.25 13.75
CA LYS A 152 0.21 11.93 14.30
C LYS A 152 -1.00 11.32 13.59
N HIS A 153 -2.02 12.12 13.33
CA HIS A 153 -3.18 11.70 12.55
C HIS A 153 -2.79 11.31 11.12
N MET A 154 -1.94 12.10 10.46
CA MET A 154 -1.43 11.79 9.13
C MET A 154 -0.61 10.50 9.13
N LEU A 155 0.31 10.31 10.09
CA LEU A 155 1.10 9.08 10.20
C LEU A 155 0.20 7.85 10.34
N ARG A 156 -0.81 7.93 11.20
CA ARG A 156 -1.75 6.83 11.45
C ARG A 156 -2.58 6.47 10.21
N LEU A 157 -2.98 7.46 9.41
CA LEU A 157 -3.76 7.27 8.19
C LEU A 157 -2.90 6.79 7.02
N LEU A 158 -1.76 7.45 6.79
CA LEU A 158 -0.90 7.18 5.63
C LEU A 158 -0.20 5.83 5.73
N THR A 159 0.10 5.32 6.92
CA THR A 159 0.78 4.03 7.10
C THR A 159 0.06 2.86 6.38
N PRO A 160 -1.24 2.57 6.65
CA PRO A 160 -1.96 1.54 5.92
C PRO A 160 -2.19 1.90 4.44
N LEU A 161 -2.44 3.18 4.11
CA LEU A 161 -2.67 3.66 2.73
C LEU A 161 -1.45 3.43 1.83
N ALA A 162 -0.28 3.85 2.29
CA ALA A 162 0.95 3.70 1.53
C ALA A 162 1.29 2.23 1.32
N LYS A 163 1.17 1.40 2.37
CA LYS A 163 1.45 -0.03 2.25
C LYS A 163 0.52 -0.69 1.23
N LEU A 164 -0.79 -0.47 1.33
CA LEU A 164 -1.76 -1.12 0.44
C LEU A 164 -1.62 -0.67 -1.01
N TYR A 165 -1.30 0.61 -1.22
CA TYR A 165 -1.27 1.22 -2.55
C TYR A 165 0.05 0.94 -3.27
N THR A 166 1.18 1.23 -2.62
CA THR A 166 2.51 1.00 -3.21
C THR A 166 2.79 -0.47 -3.48
N ALA A 167 2.32 -1.39 -2.63
CA ALA A 167 2.44 -2.82 -2.91
C ALA A 167 1.70 -3.23 -4.20
N LYS A 168 0.58 -2.58 -4.53
CA LYS A 168 -0.18 -2.84 -5.74
C LYS A 168 0.42 -2.15 -6.97
N GLN A 169 0.93 -0.93 -6.83
CA GLN A 169 1.72 -0.27 -7.87
C GLN A 169 2.97 -1.09 -8.22
N ALA A 170 3.70 -1.56 -7.21
CA ALA A 170 4.94 -2.29 -7.42
C ALA A 170 4.74 -3.58 -8.22
N ILE A 171 3.65 -4.31 -8.02
CA ILE A 171 3.35 -5.51 -8.83
C ILE A 171 3.15 -5.12 -10.29
N THR A 172 2.38 -4.07 -10.57
CA THR A 172 2.11 -3.59 -11.93
C THR A 172 3.39 -3.11 -12.61
N VAL A 173 4.17 -2.26 -11.93
CA VAL A 173 5.44 -1.73 -12.45
C VAL A 173 6.47 -2.84 -12.64
N ALA A 174 6.56 -3.81 -11.72
CA ALA A 174 7.44 -4.97 -11.89
C ALA A 174 7.06 -5.79 -13.12
N SER A 175 5.77 -6.08 -13.31
CA SER A 175 5.29 -6.85 -14.45
C SER A 175 5.57 -6.14 -15.79
N GLU A 176 5.19 -4.88 -15.92
CA GLU A 176 5.44 -4.05 -17.12
C GLU A 176 6.95 -3.88 -17.38
N GLY A 177 7.73 -3.72 -16.31
CA GLY A 177 9.17 -3.60 -16.39
C GLY A 177 9.87 -4.88 -16.86
N LEU A 178 9.35 -6.08 -16.54
CA LEU A 178 9.85 -7.33 -17.12
C LEU A 178 9.59 -7.37 -18.64
N GLU A 179 8.43 -6.91 -19.09
CA GLU A 179 8.08 -6.89 -20.51
C GLU A 179 9.03 -6.03 -21.35
N CYS A 180 9.65 -5.01 -20.76
CA CYS A 180 10.67 -4.18 -21.40
C CYS A 180 11.91 -4.99 -21.89
N PHE A 181 12.14 -6.18 -21.33
CA PHE A 181 13.22 -7.08 -21.72
C PHE A 181 12.78 -8.15 -22.75
N GLY A 182 11.50 -8.19 -23.11
CA GLY A 182 10.91 -9.24 -23.94
C GLY A 182 11.09 -10.62 -23.30
N GLY A 183 11.45 -11.63 -24.11
CA GLY A 183 11.67 -13.00 -23.62
C GLY A 183 12.68 -13.10 -22.47
N GLN A 184 13.71 -12.24 -22.45
CA GLN A 184 14.71 -12.24 -21.38
C GLN A 184 14.12 -11.85 -20.02
N GLY A 185 13.07 -11.03 -19.99
CA GLY A 185 12.38 -10.66 -18.75
C GLY A 185 11.69 -11.84 -18.07
N PHE A 186 11.46 -12.93 -18.81
CA PHE A 186 10.82 -14.15 -18.31
C PHE A 186 11.83 -15.24 -17.89
N MET A 187 13.11 -15.10 -18.23
CA MET A 187 14.12 -16.11 -17.97
C MET A 187 14.67 -15.98 -16.54
N GLU A 188 14.56 -17.04 -15.72
CA GLU A 188 14.96 -17.03 -14.30
C GLU A 188 16.48 -16.83 -14.09
N ASP A 189 17.31 -17.24 -15.04
CA ASP A 189 18.77 -17.07 -15.01
C ASP A 189 19.22 -15.60 -15.15
N THR A 190 18.35 -14.71 -15.62
CA THR A 190 18.60 -13.24 -15.62
C THR A 190 18.40 -12.60 -14.26
N SER A 191 17.80 -13.33 -13.30
CA SER A 191 17.33 -12.81 -12.01
C SER A 191 16.24 -11.72 -12.08
N LEU A 192 15.76 -11.34 -13.27
CA LEU A 192 14.68 -10.36 -13.42
C LEU A 192 13.35 -10.88 -12.82
N PRO A 193 12.90 -12.14 -13.08
CA PRO A 193 11.64 -12.64 -12.52
C PRO A 193 11.58 -12.63 -10.99
N VAL A 194 12.72 -12.65 -10.30
CA VAL A 194 12.81 -12.53 -8.83
C VAL A 194 12.12 -11.25 -8.36
N ILE A 195 12.28 -10.13 -9.07
CA ILE A 195 11.69 -8.84 -8.71
C ILE A 195 10.16 -8.96 -8.64
N LEU A 196 9.52 -9.54 -9.66
CA LEU A 196 8.07 -9.72 -9.68
C LEU A 196 7.61 -10.72 -8.60
N ARG A 197 8.29 -11.86 -8.47
CA ARG A 197 7.93 -12.90 -7.48
C ARG A 197 8.01 -12.38 -6.05
N ASP A 198 9.05 -11.61 -5.72
CA ASP A 198 9.25 -11.06 -4.39
C ASP A 198 8.27 -9.91 -4.10
N THR A 199 8.00 -9.06 -5.10
CA THR A 199 7.04 -7.95 -4.99
C THR A 199 5.62 -8.45 -4.72
N GLN A 200 5.23 -9.61 -5.25
CA GLN A 200 3.89 -10.16 -5.03
C GLN A 200 3.57 -10.38 -3.53
N ALA A 201 4.57 -10.75 -2.73
CA ALA A 201 4.41 -10.96 -1.29
C ALA A 201 3.97 -9.68 -0.55
N LEU A 202 4.39 -8.50 -1.04
CA LEU A 202 4.13 -7.21 -0.40
C LEU A 202 2.63 -6.92 -0.24
N SER A 203 1.79 -7.37 -1.17
CA SER A 203 0.34 -7.18 -1.14
C SER A 203 -0.40 -8.15 -0.20
N ILE A 204 0.30 -9.16 0.33
CA ILE A 204 -0.29 -10.29 1.06
C ILE A 204 0.04 -10.21 2.56
N TRP A 205 1.33 -10.23 2.92
CA TRP A 205 1.75 -10.22 4.32
C TRP A 205 1.54 -8.84 4.97
N GLU A 206 1.60 -8.76 6.31
CA GLU A 206 1.42 -7.51 7.07
C GLU A 206 0.06 -6.80 6.83
N GLY A 207 -0.92 -7.56 6.35
CA GLY A 207 -2.28 -7.11 6.00
C GLY A 207 -2.51 -7.04 4.49
N THR A 208 -3.50 -7.79 4.00
CA THR A 208 -3.90 -7.74 2.60
C THR A 208 -4.51 -6.38 2.26
N THR A 209 -4.59 -6.05 0.97
CA THR A 209 -5.14 -4.77 0.51
C THR A 209 -6.52 -4.46 1.12
N ASN A 210 -7.47 -5.40 1.08
CA ASN A 210 -8.81 -5.19 1.66
C ASN A 210 -8.76 -5.06 3.18
N ILE A 211 -7.92 -5.84 3.89
CA ILE A 211 -7.79 -5.73 5.35
C ILE A 211 -7.23 -4.37 5.76
N LEU A 212 -6.27 -3.83 5.02
CA LEU A 212 -5.74 -2.49 5.27
C LEU A 212 -6.73 -1.38 4.88
N SER A 213 -7.52 -1.57 3.82
CA SER A 213 -8.64 -0.67 3.51
C SER A 213 -9.67 -0.62 4.64
N LEU A 214 -9.97 -1.76 5.27
CA LEU A 214 -10.82 -1.81 6.47
C LEU A 214 -10.13 -1.17 7.69
N ASP A 215 -8.81 -1.25 7.81
CA ASP A 215 -8.07 -0.53 8.86
C ASP A 215 -8.09 1.00 8.66
N VAL A 216 -8.09 1.48 7.41
CA VAL A 216 -8.30 2.89 7.09
C VAL A 216 -9.68 3.34 7.58
N LEU A 217 -10.74 2.59 7.28
CA LEU A 217 -12.08 2.91 7.81
C LEU A 217 -12.13 2.88 9.34
N ARG A 218 -11.49 1.88 9.96
CA ARG A 218 -11.39 1.79 11.41
C ARG A 218 -10.67 3.00 12.01
N CYS A 219 -9.61 3.48 11.37
CA CYS A 219 -8.89 4.68 11.76
C CYS A 219 -9.81 5.90 11.77
N ILE A 220 -10.59 6.06 10.69
CA ILE A 220 -11.54 7.18 10.52
C ILE A 220 -12.62 7.13 11.60
N LEU A 221 -13.26 5.98 11.78
CA LEU A 221 -14.31 5.77 12.78
C LEU A 221 -13.80 6.04 14.21
N LYS A 222 -12.62 5.50 14.58
CA LYS A 222 -12.04 5.72 15.91
C LYS A 222 -11.69 7.19 16.17
N SER A 223 -11.32 7.92 15.14
CA SER A 223 -11.03 9.36 15.23
C SER A 223 -12.27 10.24 15.16
N GLN A 224 -13.47 9.66 14.97
CA GLN A 224 -14.72 10.38 14.70
C GLN A 224 -14.57 11.35 13.52
N GLY A 225 -13.92 10.92 12.43
CA GLY A 225 -13.73 11.72 11.22
C GLY A 225 -12.54 12.71 11.26
N LYS A 226 -11.99 13.04 12.44
CA LYS A 226 -10.90 14.01 12.59
C LYS A 226 -9.70 13.72 11.69
N VAL A 227 -9.37 12.45 11.49
CA VAL A 227 -8.24 12.07 10.64
C VAL A 227 -8.45 12.46 9.16
N LEU A 228 -9.70 12.46 8.68
CA LEU A 228 -10.04 12.93 7.33
C LEU A 228 -10.00 14.45 7.23
N ASP A 229 -10.47 15.16 8.25
CA ASP A 229 -10.36 16.62 8.29
C ASP A 229 -8.90 17.07 8.20
N VAL A 230 -8.03 16.41 8.97
CA VAL A 230 -6.57 16.64 8.91
C VAL A 230 -6.01 16.27 7.54
N PHE A 231 -6.45 15.17 6.92
CA PHE A 231 -6.04 14.81 5.56
C PHE A 231 -6.39 15.90 4.55
N PHE A 232 -7.64 16.37 4.52
CA PHE A 232 -8.09 17.41 3.59
C PHE A 232 -7.35 18.73 3.82
N PHE A 233 -7.18 19.12 5.09
CA PHE A 233 -6.43 20.33 5.45
C PHE A 233 -4.98 20.25 4.98
N THR A 234 -4.28 19.15 5.32
CA THR A 234 -2.87 18.95 4.96
C THR A 234 -2.68 18.89 3.45
N ALA A 235 -3.56 18.19 2.73
CA ALA A 235 -3.53 18.12 1.28
C ALA A 235 -3.70 19.50 0.64
N GLN A 236 -4.66 20.30 1.12
CA GLN A 236 -4.88 21.65 0.62
C GLN A 236 -3.68 22.57 0.91
N ALA A 237 -3.15 22.55 2.14
CA ALA A 237 -2.00 23.36 2.52
C ALA A 237 -0.76 23.07 1.68
N LYS A 238 -0.48 21.79 1.39
CA LYS A 238 0.65 21.39 0.52
C LYS A 238 0.48 21.86 -0.93
N LEU A 239 -0.76 21.97 -1.42
CA LEU A 239 -1.04 22.48 -2.77
C LEU A 239 -0.87 23.99 -2.91
N GLU A 240 -0.91 24.75 -1.81
CA GLU A 240 -0.75 26.22 -1.85
C GLU A 240 0.60 26.62 -2.45
N ALA A 241 1.67 25.88 -2.12
CA ALA A 241 2.99 26.09 -2.70
C ALA A 241 3.01 25.95 -4.23
N ALA A 242 2.27 24.98 -4.77
CA ALA A 242 2.16 24.73 -6.21
C ALA A 242 1.22 25.71 -6.93
N THR A 243 0.32 26.37 -6.20
CA THR A 243 -0.69 27.28 -6.78
C THR A 243 -0.05 28.55 -7.37
N GLN A 244 1.12 28.95 -6.87
CA GLN A 244 1.84 30.13 -7.35
C GLN A 244 2.61 29.89 -8.66
N GLN A 245 2.71 28.64 -9.12
CA GLN A 245 3.41 28.29 -10.36
C GLN A 245 2.42 28.09 -11.51
N SER A 246 2.53 28.93 -12.55
CA SER A 246 1.63 28.91 -13.71
C SER A 246 1.60 27.55 -14.42
N GLU A 247 2.75 26.89 -14.54
CA GLU A 247 2.88 25.58 -15.21
C GLU A 247 2.19 24.43 -14.48
N LEU A 248 1.94 24.58 -13.17
CA LEU A 248 1.28 23.58 -12.34
C LEU A 248 -0.21 23.87 -12.11
N GLN A 249 -0.70 25.05 -12.49
CA GLN A 249 -2.05 25.51 -12.17
C GLN A 249 -3.15 24.53 -12.62
N ALA A 250 -3.03 23.99 -13.84
CA ALA A 250 -3.98 23.01 -14.36
C ALA A 250 -3.98 21.70 -13.54
N SER A 251 -2.78 21.21 -13.18
CA SER A 251 -2.59 20.00 -12.37
C SER A 251 -3.10 20.17 -10.94
N VAL A 252 -2.83 21.33 -10.33
CA VAL A 252 -3.40 21.71 -9.03
C VAL A 252 -4.91 21.70 -9.07
N GLN A 253 -5.53 22.30 -10.10
CA GLN A 253 -6.98 22.31 -10.25
C GLN A 253 -7.56 20.89 -10.39
N ILE A 254 -6.88 19.98 -11.09
CA ILE A 254 -7.29 18.59 -11.20
C ILE A 254 -7.32 17.93 -9.81
N ILE A 255 -6.24 18.03 -9.03
CA ILE A 255 -6.18 17.43 -7.69
C ILE A 255 -7.19 18.08 -6.74
N GLN A 256 -7.36 19.39 -6.77
CA GLN A 256 -8.38 20.10 -5.98
C GLN A 256 -9.80 19.63 -6.33
N ASN A 257 -10.11 19.45 -7.61
CA ASN A 257 -11.40 18.91 -8.04
C ASN A 257 -11.62 17.48 -7.54
N LYS A 258 -10.59 16.62 -7.56
CA LYS A 258 -10.68 15.26 -7.00
C LYS A 258 -10.85 15.28 -5.47
N LEU A 259 -10.13 16.14 -4.75
CA LEU A 259 -10.30 16.35 -3.30
C LEU A 259 -11.74 16.79 -2.96
N GLN A 260 -12.31 17.71 -3.73
CA GLN A 260 -13.70 18.15 -3.55
C GLN A 260 -14.69 17.01 -3.78
N LYS A 261 -14.52 16.23 -4.86
CA LYS A 261 -15.35 15.04 -5.12
C LYS A 261 -15.26 14.01 -4.00
N LEU A 262 -14.06 13.75 -3.50
CA LEU A 262 -13.85 12.85 -2.37
C LEU A 262 -14.55 13.36 -1.10
N LYS A 263 -14.46 14.66 -0.82
CA LYS A 263 -15.17 15.28 0.33
C LYS A 263 -16.68 15.17 0.19
N GLN A 264 -17.22 15.33 -1.02
CA GLN A 264 -18.65 15.12 -1.28
C GLN A 264 -19.05 13.65 -1.12
N PHE A 265 -18.22 12.71 -1.57
CA PHE A 265 -18.41 11.28 -1.37
C PHE A 265 -18.51 10.93 0.12
N VAL A 266 -17.54 11.39 0.94
CA VAL A 266 -17.56 11.17 2.39
C VAL A 266 -18.87 11.66 3.02
N ARG A 267 -19.31 12.88 2.69
CA ARG A 267 -20.57 13.46 3.20
C ARG A 267 -21.80 12.62 2.84
N ARG A 268 -21.84 12.04 1.62
CA ARG A 268 -22.94 11.16 1.22
C ARG A 268 -22.91 9.86 2.00
N MET A 269 -21.71 9.31 2.21
CA MET A 269 -21.49 8.07 2.95
C MET A 269 -21.71 8.20 4.46
N ASP A 270 -21.64 9.41 5.05
CA ASP A 270 -21.99 9.63 6.45
C ASP A 270 -23.44 9.24 6.78
N SER A 271 -24.33 9.31 5.78
CA SER A 271 -25.73 8.88 5.90
C SER A 271 -25.94 7.38 5.69
N LYS A 272 -24.87 6.63 5.37
CA LYS A 272 -24.90 5.21 4.99
C LYS A 272 -24.42 4.32 6.14
N GLY A 273 -24.75 3.04 6.05
CA GLY A 273 -24.37 2.04 7.05
C GLY A 273 -22.92 1.57 6.90
N GLU A 274 -22.42 0.85 7.91
CA GLU A 274 -21.07 0.26 7.89
C GLU A 274 -20.84 -0.65 6.68
N ALA A 275 -21.85 -1.41 6.27
CA ALA A 275 -21.76 -2.31 5.11
C ALA A 275 -21.43 -1.57 3.80
N ASP A 276 -22.06 -0.42 3.55
CA ASP A 276 -21.80 0.37 2.35
C ASP A 276 -20.38 0.95 2.37
N TRP A 277 -19.92 1.39 3.54
CA TRP A 277 -18.53 1.82 3.73
C TRP A 277 -17.54 0.70 3.43
N GLN A 278 -17.82 -0.53 3.88
CA GLN A 278 -16.96 -1.67 3.62
C GLN A 278 -16.87 -2.00 2.11
N LEU A 279 -17.95 -1.83 1.35
CA LEU A 279 -17.94 -2.01 -0.12
C LEU A 279 -17.03 -0.99 -0.79
N ALA A 280 -17.10 0.28 -0.39
CA ALA A 280 -16.27 1.33 -0.95
C ALA A 280 -14.83 1.35 -0.40
N ALA A 281 -14.52 0.57 0.64
CA ALA A 281 -13.29 0.72 1.43
C ALA A 281 -12.02 0.75 0.58
N ARG A 282 -11.93 -0.15 -0.41
CA ARG A 282 -10.75 -0.26 -1.27
C ARG A 282 -10.62 0.90 -2.23
N ASP A 283 -11.67 1.22 -2.95
CA ASP A 283 -11.68 2.31 -3.92
C ASP A 283 -11.47 3.66 -3.23
N PHE A 284 -12.03 3.82 -2.02
CA PHE A 284 -11.82 4.98 -1.17
C PHE A 284 -10.36 5.10 -0.73
N SER A 285 -9.76 4.00 -0.28
CA SER A 285 -8.35 3.98 0.11
C SER A 285 -7.41 4.26 -1.08
N TYR A 286 -7.69 3.71 -2.26
CA TYR A 286 -6.93 4.01 -3.47
C TYR A 286 -7.08 5.46 -3.90
N THR A 287 -8.29 6.03 -3.80
CA THR A 287 -8.52 7.44 -4.14
C THR A 287 -7.76 8.36 -3.18
N LEU A 288 -7.77 8.07 -1.88
CA LEU A 288 -6.97 8.80 -0.88
C LEU A 288 -5.48 8.76 -1.21
N ALA A 289 -4.93 7.56 -1.46
CA ALA A 289 -3.52 7.38 -1.77
C ALA A 289 -3.11 8.07 -3.07
N TRP A 290 -3.89 7.90 -4.14
CA TRP A 290 -3.61 8.52 -5.44
C TRP A 290 -3.62 10.05 -5.38
N ILE A 291 -4.61 10.63 -4.67
CA ILE A 291 -4.68 12.07 -4.45
C ILE A 291 -3.44 12.54 -3.69
N TYR A 292 -3.08 11.84 -2.60
CA TYR A 292 -1.98 12.27 -1.75
C TYR A 292 -0.62 12.16 -2.44
N GLU A 293 -0.39 11.11 -3.23
CA GLU A 293 0.78 11.00 -4.11
C GLU A 293 0.85 12.16 -5.12
N GLY A 294 -0.29 12.55 -5.71
CA GLY A 294 -0.39 13.71 -6.58
C GLY A 294 -0.08 15.04 -5.88
N VAL A 295 -0.57 15.21 -4.64
CA VAL A 295 -0.24 16.37 -3.79
C VAL A 295 1.27 16.44 -3.55
N LEU A 296 1.91 15.31 -3.22
CA LEU A 296 3.35 15.26 -2.97
C LEU A 296 4.17 15.55 -4.22
N LEU A 297 3.75 15.05 -5.39
CA LEU A 297 4.39 15.38 -6.67
C LEU A 297 4.30 16.88 -6.98
N LEU A 298 3.13 17.48 -6.78
CA LEU A 298 2.94 18.93 -7.00
C LEU A 298 3.73 19.77 -5.98
N GLU A 299 3.73 19.39 -4.71
CA GLU A 299 4.54 20.04 -3.67
C GLU A 299 6.03 19.95 -4.03
N HIS A 300 6.50 18.80 -4.52
CA HIS A 300 7.88 18.61 -4.94
C HIS A 300 8.24 19.44 -6.17
N ALA A 301 7.38 19.44 -7.19
CA ALA A 301 7.55 20.25 -8.41
C ALA A 301 7.52 21.77 -8.12
N ALA A 302 6.85 22.18 -7.03
CA ALA A 302 6.77 23.57 -6.63
C ALA A 302 8.00 24.11 -5.88
N ARG A 303 8.94 23.25 -5.47
CA ARG A 303 10.13 23.66 -4.71
C ARG A 303 11.10 24.48 -5.55
N ALA A 304 11.83 25.37 -4.90
CA ALA A 304 12.95 26.06 -5.51
C ALA A 304 13.98 25.04 -6.02
N GLY A 305 14.36 25.15 -7.30
CA GLY A 305 15.28 24.22 -7.96
C GLY A 305 14.64 22.92 -8.46
N ALA A 306 13.31 22.80 -8.49
CA ALA A 306 12.65 21.71 -9.19
C ALA A 306 13.02 21.73 -10.69
N SER A 307 13.30 20.54 -11.24
CA SER A 307 13.61 20.39 -12.67
C SER A 307 12.34 20.36 -13.51
N ASP A 308 12.45 20.65 -14.81
CA ASP A 308 11.37 20.48 -15.79
C ASP A 308 10.78 19.05 -15.76
N THR A 309 11.62 18.05 -15.45
CA THR A 309 11.16 16.66 -15.33
C THR A 309 10.27 16.42 -14.10
N ASN A 310 10.49 17.17 -13.00
CA ASN A 310 9.62 17.11 -11.82
C ASN A 310 8.25 17.70 -12.12
N ILE A 311 8.22 18.84 -12.81
CA ILE A 311 6.99 19.50 -13.28
C ILE A 311 6.23 18.55 -14.23
N TYR A 312 6.94 17.97 -15.20
CA TYR A 312 6.35 17.04 -16.14
C TYR A 312 5.81 15.76 -15.49
N ALA A 313 6.50 15.22 -14.48
CA ALA A 313 6.04 14.07 -13.72
C ALA A 313 4.72 14.36 -12.99
N ALA A 314 4.63 15.52 -12.32
CA ALA A 314 3.41 15.97 -11.65
C ALA A 314 2.25 16.18 -12.64
N GLN A 315 2.52 16.79 -13.80
CA GLN A 315 1.54 16.95 -14.87
C GLN A 315 1.03 15.62 -15.41
N ARG A 316 1.94 14.66 -15.64
CA ARG A 316 1.58 13.32 -16.11
C ARG A 316 0.73 12.55 -15.12
N TRP A 317 1.06 12.61 -13.82
CA TRP A 317 0.24 11.98 -12.79
C TRP A 317 -1.22 12.44 -12.86
N CYS A 318 -1.44 13.75 -13.01
CA CYS A 318 -2.78 14.33 -13.09
C CYS A 318 -3.55 14.00 -14.37
N GLN A 319 -2.91 13.42 -15.40
CA GLN A 319 -3.59 12.97 -16.62
C GLN A 319 -4.26 11.60 -16.44
N GLU A 320 -3.90 10.84 -15.41
CA GLU A 320 -4.54 9.56 -15.10
C GLU A 320 -5.88 9.78 -14.38
N ASP A 321 -6.97 9.15 -14.83
CA ASP A 321 -8.26 9.23 -14.15
C ASP A 321 -8.50 8.05 -13.21
N VAL A 322 -8.08 8.21 -11.95
CA VAL A 322 -8.12 7.13 -10.93
C VAL A 322 -9.04 7.47 -9.74
N CYS A 323 -9.97 8.42 -9.88
CA CYS A 323 -10.96 8.68 -8.82
C CYS A 323 -12.05 7.59 -8.84
N LEU A 324 -11.70 6.40 -8.32
CA LEU A 324 -12.52 5.20 -8.39
C LEU A 324 -13.84 5.38 -7.67
N VAL A 325 -13.85 6.04 -6.49
CA VAL A 325 -15.08 6.21 -5.72
C VAL A 325 -16.17 7.00 -6.45
N ASP A 326 -15.84 8.09 -7.15
CA ASP A 326 -16.84 8.88 -7.89
C ASP A 326 -17.43 8.08 -9.06
N ARG A 327 -16.59 7.28 -9.74
CA ARG A 327 -17.00 6.45 -10.87
C ARG A 327 -17.93 5.32 -10.41
N GLU A 328 -17.49 4.55 -9.42
CA GLU A 328 -18.22 3.38 -8.92
C GLU A 328 -19.48 3.77 -8.15
N GLU A 329 -19.49 4.90 -7.45
CA GLU A 329 -20.72 5.41 -6.82
C GLU A 329 -21.78 5.73 -7.88
N LYS A 330 -21.40 6.39 -8.98
CA LYS A 330 -22.31 6.69 -10.10
C LYS A 330 -22.82 5.43 -10.80
N ALA A 331 -22.02 4.37 -10.82
CA ALA A 331 -22.42 3.05 -11.32
C ALA A 331 -23.37 2.32 -10.35
N GLY A 332 -23.55 2.80 -9.12
CA GLY A 332 -24.38 2.17 -8.11
C GLY A 332 -23.71 0.97 -7.44
N SER A 333 -22.38 0.94 -7.36
CA SER A 333 -21.61 -0.20 -6.81
C SER A 333 -21.66 -0.30 -5.27
N TYR A 334 -22.11 0.75 -4.57
CA TYR A 334 -22.07 0.83 -3.09
C TYR A 334 -23.46 0.77 -2.46
N ASN A 335 -24.17 -0.34 -2.66
CA ASN A 335 -25.46 -0.61 -2.00
C ASN A 335 -25.73 -2.12 -1.86
N SER A 336 -26.74 -2.47 -1.06
CA SER A 336 -27.14 -3.86 -0.79
C SER A 336 -27.54 -4.67 -2.03
N LYS A 337 -28.08 -4.02 -3.06
CA LYS A 337 -28.42 -4.67 -4.33
C LYS A 337 -27.14 -5.10 -5.07
N ALA A 338 -26.12 -4.23 -5.13
CA ALA A 338 -24.82 -4.55 -5.70
C ALA A 338 -24.20 -5.77 -5.02
N VAL A 339 -24.19 -5.82 -3.67
CA VAL A 339 -23.67 -6.98 -2.92
C VAL A 339 -24.35 -8.28 -3.31
N SER A 340 -25.68 -8.24 -3.47
CA SER A 340 -26.45 -9.43 -3.85
C SER A 340 -26.10 -9.86 -5.27
N LEU A 341 -26.00 -8.92 -6.21
CA LEU A 341 -25.61 -9.19 -7.60
C LEU A 341 -24.19 -9.70 -7.71
N ASP A 342 -23.23 -9.13 -6.98
CA ASP A 342 -21.84 -9.60 -6.95
C ASP A 342 -21.77 -11.04 -6.43
N LYS A 343 -22.54 -11.35 -5.39
CA LYS A 343 -22.65 -12.73 -4.90
C LYS A 343 -23.22 -13.66 -5.97
N PHE A 344 -24.30 -13.26 -6.65
CA PHE A 344 -24.86 -14.08 -7.72
C PHE A 344 -23.86 -14.27 -8.86
N LEU A 345 -23.17 -13.22 -9.29
CA LEU A 345 -22.15 -13.27 -10.32
C LEU A 345 -21.00 -14.21 -9.97
N VAL A 346 -20.49 -14.14 -8.74
CA VAL A 346 -19.36 -14.97 -8.27
C VAL A 346 -19.74 -16.44 -8.13
N TYR A 347 -20.99 -16.73 -7.75
CA TYR A 347 -21.46 -18.10 -7.53
C TYR A 347 -22.30 -18.67 -8.68
N ASP A 348 -22.41 -17.96 -9.80
CA ASP A 348 -23.13 -18.46 -10.97
C ASP A 348 -22.45 -19.73 -11.50
N GLY A 349 -23.23 -20.78 -11.75
CA GLY A 349 -22.73 -22.11 -12.12
C GLY A 349 -21.95 -22.86 -11.03
N TYR A 350 -21.81 -22.32 -9.80
CA TYR A 350 -21.09 -23.01 -8.72
C TYR A 350 -21.98 -24.06 -8.03
N SER A 351 -21.75 -25.34 -8.35
CA SER A 351 -22.47 -26.45 -7.72
C SER A 351 -22.11 -26.56 -6.23
N SER A 352 -23.08 -26.32 -5.35
CA SER A 352 -22.93 -26.44 -3.89
C SER A 352 -22.77 -27.89 -3.39
N SER A 353 -22.74 -28.88 -4.30
CA SER A 353 -22.69 -30.32 -3.99
C SER A 353 -21.33 -30.84 -3.49
N LEU A 354 -20.27 -30.03 -3.50
CA LEU A 354 -18.94 -30.41 -3.00
C LEU A 354 -18.67 -30.00 -1.53
N ARG A 355 -19.69 -29.87 -0.68
CA ARG A 355 -19.47 -29.71 0.77
C ARG A 355 -19.09 -31.05 1.43
N GLY A 356 -17.86 -31.50 1.17
CA GLY A 356 -17.10 -32.20 2.20
C GLY A 356 -16.83 -31.20 3.33
N LYS A 357 -17.20 -31.57 4.56
CA LYS A 357 -16.94 -30.78 5.77
C LYS A 357 -15.46 -30.38 5.80
N MET A 358 -15.17 -29.07 5.79
CA MET A 358 -13.91 -28.53 6.30
C MET A 358 -14.10 -28.17 7.76
#